data_AF-A0A351DCS7-F1
#
_entry.id   AF-A0A351DCS7-F1
#
_cell.length_a   1.000
_cell.length_b   1.000
_cell.length_c   1.000
_cell.angle_alpha   90.00
_cell.angle_beta   90.00
_cell.angle_gamma   90.00
#
_symmetry.space_group_name_H-M   'P 1'
#
loop_
_entity.id
_entity.type
_entity.pdbx_description
1 polymer ?
#
loop_
_entity_poly.entity_id
_entity_poly.type
_entity_poly.pdbx_seq_one_letter_code
_entity_poly.pdbx_strand_id
1 'polypeptide(L)'
;QVLEAHLGYAARWGWEVNGNRVGADPVSNTARKTRPKTTPSTFISTPVFDGAKWDETDLAGKHPTIQQIFENLNPEADSGDRMIQADGKTRLYDGRSGEPFDNPVMVGFMYVLKLHHLVDDKIHARSTGPYSMITQQPLGGKAQFGGQRFGEMEVWALEAYGAAYCLQELLTTKSDDVLGRIKVYEAIVMGQNIPEPGIPESFKVLIKEMQSLCLNVEVLDLEGMQIEMREIDEDVFRTSEELGIDISRPERGSDEEDAAREAARSGGMR
;
A
#
# COMPACT_ATOMS: atom_id res chain seq x y z
N GLN A 1 -24.38 -0.55 -4.56
CA GLN A 1 -23.98 0.08 -3.28
C GLN A 1 -25.08 0.99 -2.70
N VAL A 2 -25.67 1.92 -3.46
CA VAL A 2 -26.79 2.77 -2.95
C VAL A 2 -27.98 1.92 -2.46
N LEU A 3 -28.39 0.93 -3.26
CA LEU A 3 -29.47 0.01 -2.87
C LEU A 3 -29.14 -0.80 -1.61
N GLU A 4 -27.87 -1.19 -1.44
CA GLU A 4 -27.42 -1.91 -0.24
C GLU A 4 -27.57 -1.02 1.01
N ALA A 5 -27.16 0.24 0.93
CA ALA A 5 -27.27 1.20 2.02
C ALA A 5 -28.74 1.48 2.39
N HIS A 6 -29.60 1.68 1.38
CA HIS A 6 -31.03 1.92 1.56
C HIS A 6 -31.76 0.70 2.13
N LEU A 7 -31.52 -0.47 1.55
CA LEU A 7 -32.09 -1.71 2.04
C LEU A 7 -31.57 -2.05 3.44
N GLY A 8 -30.29 -1.83 3.74
CA GLY A 8 -29.73 -1.98 5.09
C GLY A 8 -30.43 -1.07 6.10
N TYR A 9 -30.80 0.16 5.69
CA TYR A 9 -31.62 1.07 6.49
C TYR A 9 -33.02 0.54 6.71
N ALA A 10 -33.69 0.09 5.65
CA ALA A 10 -35.02 -0.51 5.76
C ALA A 10 -35.03 -1.78 6.63
N ALA A 11 -34.00 -2.63 6.51
CA ALA A 11 -33.83 -3.82 7.33
C ALA A 11 -33.62 -3.52 8.81
N ARG A 12 -33.02 -2.37 9.13
CA ARG A 12 -32.80 -1.96 10.53
C ARG A 12 -34.12 -1.69 11.25
N TRP A 13 -35.05 -1.01 10.60
CA TRP A 13 -36.29 -0.52 11.21
C TRP A 13 -37.54 -1.35 10.87
N GLY A 14 -37.50 -2.07 9.74
CA GLY A 14 -38.66 -2.76 9.21
C GLY A 14 -39.66 -1.81 8.53
N TRP A 15 -40.58 -2.38 7.78
CA TRP A 15 -41.60 -1.65 7.01
C TRP A 15 -42.89 -2.47 6.94
N GLU A 16 -43.98 -1.82 6.57
CA GLU A 16 -45.27 -2.49 6.35
C GLU A 16 -45.85 -2.07 5.00
N VAL A 17 -46.00 -3.02 4.07
CA VAL A 17 -46.58 -2.73 2.74
C VAL A 17 -47.67 -3.75 2.43
N ASN A 18 -48.84 -3.27 2.00
CA ASN A 18 -49.98 -4.10 1.59
C ASN A 18 -50.41 -5.13 2.66
N GLY A 19 -50.36 -4.76 3.94
CA GLY A 19 -50.72 -5.64 5.07
C GLY A 19 -49.68 -6.70 5.44
N ASN A 20 -48.52 -6.73 4.76
CA ASN A 20 -47.39 -7.57 5.10
C ASN A 20 -46.35 -6.76 5.87
N ARG A 21 -46.22 -7.04 7.17
CA ARG A 21 -45.22 -6.41 8.04
C ARG A 21 -43.90 -7.17 8.00
N VAL A 22 -42.81 -6.47 7.74
CA VAL A 22 -41.44 -7.00 7.78
C VAL A 22 -40.67 -6.31 8.91
N GLY A 23 -40.14 -7.11 9.84
CA GLY A 23 -39.37 -6.62 10.99
C GLY A 23 -40.14 -6.63 12.31
N ALA A 24 -39.40 -6.48 13.41
CA ALA A 24 -39.95 -6.40 14.76
C ALA A 24 -40.27 -4.93 15.12
N ASP A 25 -40.97 -4.72 16.24
CA ASP A 25 -41.28 -3.37 16.73
C ASP A 25 -40.00 -2.55 16.97
N PRO A 26 -40.01 -1.25 16.61
CA PRO A 26 -38.87 -0.38 16.83
C PRO A 26 -38.54 -0.29 18.33
N VAL A 27 -37.28 -0.58 18.66
CA VAL A 27 -36.75 -0.43 20.02
C VAL A 27 -35.52 0.47 19.97
N SER A 28 -35.57 1.58 20.72
CA SER A 28 -34.47 2.54 20.83
C SER A 28 -33.31 2.00 21.70
N ASN A 29 -32.12 2.60 21.57
CA ASN A 29 -30.93 2.29 22.40
C ASN A 29 -30.41 0.83 22.39
N THR A 30 -30.67 0.07 21.33
CA THR A 30 -30.22 -1.33 21.22
C THR A 30 -28.81 -1.50 20.66
N ALA A 31 -28.22 -0.45 20.08
CA ALA A 31 -26.89 -0.48 19.47
C ALA A 31 -25.78 -0.45 20.54
N ARG A 32 -25.07 -1.57 20.71
CA ARG A 32 -23.85 -1.67 21.53
C ARG A 32 -22.69 -2.15 20.66
N LYS A 33 -21.48 -1.64 20.93
CA LYS A 33 -20.25 -1.79 20.11
C LYS A 33 -19.84 -3.24 19.79
N THR A 34 -20.35 -4.25 20.50
CA THR A 34 -19.88 -5.64 20.43
C THR A 34 -20.93 -6.67 20.01
N ARG A 35 -22.09 -6.26 19.47
CA ARG A 35 -23.13 -7.22 19.04
C ARG A 35 -23.17 -7.40 17.51
N PRO A 36 -23.06 -8.64 16.99
CA PRO A 36 -23.19 -8.91 15.56
C PRO A 36 -24.62 -8.75 15.02
N LYS A 37 -25.62 -8.74 15.91
CA LYS A 37 -27.03 -8.47 15.58
C LYS A 37 -27.63 -7.49 16.58
N THR A 38 -28.37 -6.50 16.09
CA THR A 38 -29.03 -5.49 16.91
C THR A 38 -30.52 -5.51 16.61
N THR A 39 -31.37 -5.91 17.57
CA THR A 39 -32.83 -5.81 17.41
C THR A 39 -33.24 -4.36 17.15
N PRO A 40 -34.19 -4.04 16.24
CA PRO A 40 -35.09 -4.95 15.52
C PRO A 40 -34.60 -5.41 14.13
N SER A 41 -33.28 -5.35 13.84
CA SER A 41 -32.74 -5.62 12.50
C SER A 41 -33.16 -6.99 11.94
N THR A 42 -33.63 -7.00 10.70
CA THR A 42 -33.99 -8.20 9.95
C THR A 42 -32.91 -8.54 8.92
N PHE A 43 -32.66 -9.84 8.72
CA PHE A 43 -31.76 -10.27 7.66
C PHE A 43 -32.48 -10.14 6.31
N ILE A 44 -31.87 -9.38 5.41
CA ILE A 44 -32.34 -9.22 4.05
C ILE A 44 -31.21 -9.58 3.09
N SER A 45 -31.55 -10.18 1.96
CA SER A 45 -30.63 -10.34 0.85
C SER A 45 -30.61 -9.06 0.03
N THR A 46 -29.46 -8.42 -0.10
CA THR A 46 -29.30 -7.31 -1.03
C THR A 46 -29.07 -7.87 -2.44
N PRO A 47 -29.72 -7.32 -3.47
CA PRO A 47 -29.45 -7.73 -4.84
C PRO A 47 -28.02 -7.34 -5.21
N VAL A 48 -27.25 -8.31 -5.73
CA VAL A 48 -25.83 -8.13 -6.11
C VAL A 48 -25.69 -7.48 -7.49
N PHE A 49 -26.81 -7.24 -8.20
CA PHE A 49 -26.80 -6.86 -9.61
C PHE A 49 -26.78 -5.35 -9.83
N ASP A 50 -25.91 -4.94 -10.75
CA ASP A 50 -25.91 -3.63 -11.38
C ASP A 50 -27.06 -3.59 -12.42
N GLY A 51 -28.00 -2.66 -12.26
CA GLY A 51 -29.13 -2.49 -13.20
C GLY A 51 -30.53 -2.41 -12.57
N ALA A 52 -30.70 -2.68 -11.27
CA ALA A 52 -31.98 -2.45 -10.60
C ALA A 52 -32.16 -0.96 -10.26
N LYS A 53 -33.26 -0.33 -10.71
CA LYS A 53 -33.64 1.00 -10.22
C LYS A 53 -34.59 0.91 -9.05
N TRP A 54 -34.59 1.96 -8.24
CA TRP A 54 -35.32 2.04 -6.97
C TRP A 54 -36.82 2.33 -7.14
N ASP A 55 -37.24 2.75 -8.33
CA ASP A 55 -38.58 3.19 -8.74
C ASP A 55 -39.24 2.26 -9.78
N GLU A 56 -38.54 1.22 -10.27
CA GLU A 56 -39.03 0.33 -11.32
C GLU A 56 -40.09 -0.67 -10.81
N THR A 57 -41.36 -0.30 -10.90
CA THR A 57 -42.50 -1.15 -10.50
C THR A 57 -42.70 -2.38 -11.40
N ASP A 58 -42.39 -2.25 -12.69
CA ASP A 58 -42.68 -3.29 -13.69
C ASP A 58 -41.77 -4.52 -13.54
N LEU A 59 -40.52 -4.31 -13.10
CA LEU A 59 -39.53 -5.36 -12.85
C LEU A 59 -39.57 -5.89 -11.40
N ALA A 60 -40.16 -5.13 -10.47
CA ALA A 60 -40.25 -5.52 -9.05
C ALA A 60 -41.21 -6.71 -8.81
N GLY A 61 -42.14 -6.95 -9.73
CA GLY A 61 -43.03 -8.12 -9.69
C GLY A 61 -43.90 -8.16 -8.44
N LYS A 62 -43.61 -9.10 -7.52
CA LYS A 62 -44.36 -9.30 -6.26
C LYS A 62 -43.79 -8.56 -5.06
N HIS A 63 -42.61 -7.94 -5.21
CA HIS A 63 -41.91 -7.24 -4.12
C HIS A 63 -42.16 -5.74 -4.19
N PRO A 64 -42.22 -5.02 -3.05
CA PRO A 64 -42.36 -3.58 -3.03
C PRO A 64 -41.07 -2.90 -3.54
N THR A 65 -41.23 -1.71 -4.14
CA THR A 65 -40.08 -0.88 -4.53
C THR A 65 -39.43 -0.24 -3.31
N ILE A 66 -38.17 0.20 -3.43
CA ILE A 66 -37.46 0.83 -2.30
C ILE A 66 -38.13 2.14 -1.89
N GLN A 67 -38.68 2.89 -2.85
CA GLN A 67 -39.47 4.08 -2.54
C GLN A 67 -40.70 3.75 -1.68
N GLN A 68 -41.46 2.71 -2.03
CA GLN A 68 -42.61 2.26 -1.25
C GLN A 68 -42.21 1.77 0.15
N ILE A 69 -41.04 1.12 0.26
CA ILE A 69 -40.48 0.70 1.55
C ILE A 69 -40.17 1.91 2.43
N PHE A 70 -39.52 2.95 1.88
CA PHE A 70 -39.24 4.16 2.65
C PHE A 70 -40.50 4.95 3.00
N GLU A 71 -41.49 4.99 2.10
CA GLU A 71 -42.79 5.61 2.37
C GLU A 71 -43.54 4.93 3.51
N ASN A 72 -43.35 3.63 3.72
CA ASN A 72 -44.01 2.85 4.76
C ASN A 72 -43.04 2.26 5.80
N LEU A 73 -41.94 2.95 6.05
CA LEU A 73 -40.97 2.57 7.07
C LEU A 73 -41.58 2.73 8.48
N ASN A 74 -41.27 1.79 9.38
CA ASN A 74 -41.60 1.93 10.79
C ASN A 74 -40.91 3.17 11.39
N PRO A 75 -41.51 3.83 12.40
CA PRO A 75 -40.93 5.00 13.03
C PRO A 75 -39.57 4.68 13.66
N GLU A 76 -38.62 5.57 13.40
CA GLU A 76 -37.20 5.39 13.72
C GLU A 76 -36.83 5.94 15.10
N ALA A 77 -37.68 6.84 15.61
CA ALA A 77 -37.56 7.49 16.90
C ALA A 77 -38.82 7.25 17.75
N ASP A 78 -38.66 7.29 19.07
CA ASP A 78 -39.75 7.17 20.04
C ASP A 78 -40.80 8.30 19.89
N SER A 79 -40.42 9.42 19.26
CA SER A 79 -41.32 10.53 18.91
C SER A 79 -42.26 10.23 17.73
N GLY A 80 -42.00 9.16 16.98
CA GLY A 80 -42.73 8.83 15.74
C GLY A 80 -42.25 9.60 14.51
N ASP A 81 -41.23 10.44 14.64
CA ASP A 81 -40.71 11.24 13.54
C ASP A 81 -39.90 10.40 12.55
N ARG A 82 -40.07 10.70 11.26
CA ARG A 82 -39.30 10.09 10.17
C ARG A 82 -38.01 10.88 9.96
N MET A 83 -36.87 10.18 9.98
CA MET A 83 -35.55 10.80 9.87
C MET A 83 -34.99 10.75 8.44
N ILE A 84 -35.51 9.85 7.60
CA ILE A 84 -35.13 9.70 6.19
C ILE A 84 -36.27 10.07 5.24
N GLN A 85 -35.96 10.74 4.14
CA GLN A 85 -36.96 11.06 3.11
C GLN A 85 -37.26 9.81 2.25
N ALA A 86 -38.34 9.87 1.46
CA ALA A 86 -38.74 8.78 0.57
C ALA A 86 -37.69 8.44 -0.50
N ASP A 87 -36.78 9.37 -0.79
CA ASP A 87 -35.65 9.19 -1.71
C ASP A 87 -34.40 8.59 -1.04
N GLY A 88 -34.47 8.23 0.24
CA GLY A 88 -33.35 7.68 1.01
C GLY A 88 -32.32 8.72 1.46
N LYS A 89 -32.66 10.01 1.42
CA LYS A 89 -31.76 11.09 1.84
C LYS A 89 -32.22 11.76 3.12
N THR A 90 -31.28 12.37 3.83
CA THR A 90 -31.55 13.17 5.03
C THR A 90 -30.62 14.39 5.08
N ARG A 91 -30.99 15.39 5.87
CA ARG A 91 -30.19 16.60 6.04
C ARG A 91 -29.11 16.33 7.09
N LEU A 92 -27.86 16.28 6.64
CA LEU A 92 -26.70 16.19 7.52
C LEU A 92 -26.27 17.59 7.99
N TYR A 93 -25.57 17.63 9.12
CA TYR A 93 -24.93 18.82 9.65
C TYR A 93 -23.42 18.60 9.70
N ASP A 94 -22.64 19.63 9.38
CA ASP A 94 -21.20 19.57 9.53
C ASP A 94 -20.83 19.56 11.01
N GLY A 95 -20.14 18.50 11.45
CA GLY A 95 -19.69 18.35 12.84
C GLY A 95 -18.61 19.36 13.27
N ARG A 96 -18.01 20.12 12.33
CA ARG A 96 -17.03 21.17 12.64
C ARG A 96 -17.69 22.54 12.83
N SER A 97 -18.54 22.96 11.90
CA SER A 97 -19.20 24.29 11.94
C SER A 97 -20.57 24.31 12.60
N GLY A 98 -21.29 23.18 12.57
CA GLY A 98 -22.69 23.09 13.02
C GLY A 98 -23.72 23.51 11.97
N GLU A 99 -23.29 23.98 10.79
CA GLU A 99 -24.19 24.37 9.72
C GLU A 99 -24.74 23.14 8.95
N PRO A 100 -25.98 23.20 8.46
CA PRO A 100 -26.51 22.15 7.61
C PRO A 100 -25.84 22.13 6.23
N PHE A 101 -25.65 20.95 5.65
CA PHE A 101 -25.25 20.85 4.24
C PHE A 101 -26.33 21.43 3.31
N ASP A 102 -25.89 21.98 2.17
CA ASP A 102 -26.76 22.63 1.18
C ASP A 102 -27.81 21.68 0.58
N ASN A 103 -27.40 20.43 0.32
CA ASN A 103 -28.24 19.40 -0.29
C ASN A 103 -28.43 18.21 0.66
N PRO A 104 -29.59 17.52 0.61
CA PRO A 104 -29.80 16.30 1.39
C PRO A 104 -28.86 15.19 0.89
N VAL A 105 -28.30 14.44 1.84
CA VAL A 105 -27.28 13.41 1.60
C VAL A 105 -27.88 12.04 1.83
N MET A 106 -27.51 11.06 0.99
CA MET A 106 -27.90 9.66 1.19
C MET A 106 -27.22 9.09 2.42
N VAL A 107 -28.01 8.50 3.32
CA VAL A 107 -27.54 7.85 4.55
C VAL A 107 -28.15 6.47 4.63
N GLY A 108 -27.35 5.48 5.03
CA GLY A 108 -27.78 4.10 5.11
C GLY A 108 -26.83 3.22 5.90
N PHE A 109 -27.15 1.94 5.98
CA PHE A 109 -26.28 0.94 6.61
C PHE A 109 -25.65 0.07 5.53
N MET A 110 -24.33 0.13 5.40
CA MET A 110 -23.55 -0.68 4.47
C MET A 110 -22.69 -1.67 5.23
N TYR A 111 -22.48 -2.85 4.64
CA TYR A 111 -21.60 -3.84 5.22
C TYR A 111 -20.17 -3.67 4.68
N VAL A 112 -19.26 -3.20 5.52
CA VAL A 112 -17.86 -2.94 5.13
C VAL A 112 -16.95 -4.04 5.68
N LEU A 113 -16.19 -4.68 4.79
CA LEU A 113 -15.16 -5.65 5.14
C LEU A 113 -13.79 -4.96 5.22
N LYS A 114 -13.10 -5.12 6.35
CA LYS A 114 -11.70 -4.73 6.48
C LYS A 114 -10.82 -5.80 5.82
N LEU A 115 -10.18 -5.45 4.71
CA LEU A 115 -9.21 -6.33 4.04
C LEU A 115 -7.89 -6.37 4.83
N HIS A 116 -7.12 -7.45 4.61
CA HIS A 116 -5.82 -7.66 5.27
C HIS A 116 -4.72 -6.69 4.79
N HIS A 117 -4.98 -5.84 3.79
CA HIS A 117 -3.99 -4.92 3.24
C HIS A 117 -3.85 -3.66 4.11
N LEU A 118 -3.08 -3.76 5.19
CA LEU A 118 -2.83 -2.66 6.11
C LEU A 118 -1.58 -1.86 5.73
N VAL A 119 -1.59 -0.56 6.06
CA VAL A 119 -0.44 0.33 5.82
C VAL A 119 0.78 -0.09 6.63
N ASP A 120 0.57 -0.59 7.86
CA ASP A 120 1.63 -1.09 8.75
C ASP A 120 2.47 -2.19 8.09
N ASP A 121 1.82 -3.04 7.30
CA ASP A 121 2.49 -4.10 6.55
C ASP A 121 3.18 -3.59 5.28
N LYS A 122 2.73 -2.47 4.71
CA LYS A 122 3.21 -1.94 3.42
C LYS A 122 4.30 -0.89 3.55
N ILE A 123 4.37 -0.15 4.65
CA ILE A 123 5.40 0.88 4.83
C ILE A 123 6.79 0.23 4.91
N HIS A 124 7.73 0.74 4.12
CA HIS A 124 9.11 0.27 4.07
C HIS A 124 10.03 1.42 3.68
N ALA A 125 11.18 1.52 4.34
CA ALA A 125 12.21 2.52 4.05
C ALA A 125 13.58 1.89 4.25
N ARG A 126 14.55 2.32 3.42
CA ARG A 126 15.93 1.86 3.46
C ARG A 126 16.86 3.05 3.24
N SER A 127 17.87 3.19 4.07
CA SER A 127 19.02 4.08 3.86
C SER A 127 20.21 3.27 3.32
N THR A 128 20.75 2.37 4.16
CA THR A 128 21.77 1.37 3.81
C THR A 128 21.26 -0.02 4.16
N GLY A 129 21.92 -1.08 3.68
CA GLY A 129 21.48 -2.45 3.92
C GLY A 129 22.31 -3.48 3.17
N PRO A 130 21.87 -4.76 3.15
CA PRO A 130 22.60 -5.82 2.47
C PRO A 130 22.54 -5.68 0.95
N TYR A 131 23.58 -6.22 0.30
CA TYR A 131 23.78 -6.24 -1.14
C TYR A 131 23.98 -7.66 -1.64
N SER A 132 23.66 -7.90 -2.90
CA SER A 132 23.92 -9.17 -3.59
C SER A 132 25.42 -9.41 -3.72
N MET A 133 25.89 -10.63 -3.44
CA MET A 133 27.30 -11.01 -3.65
C MET A 133 27.74 -10.89 -5.11
N ILE A 134 26.84 -11.19 -6.04
CA ILE A 134 27.16 -11.29 -7.47
C ILE A 134 27.11 -9.92 -8.13
N THR A 135 25.97 -9.24 -8.04
CA THR A 135 25.73 -7.98 -8.76
C THR A 135 26.08 -6.75 -7.94
N GLN A 136 26.40 -6.90 -6.65
CA GLN A 136 26.62 -5.79 -5.70
C GLN A 136 25.45 -4.80 -5.57
N GLN A 137 24.28 -5.14 -6.11
CA GLN A 137 23.06 -4.33 -6.03
C GLN A 137 22.30 -4.57 -4.71
N PRO A 138 21.52 -3.58 -4.23
CA PRO A 138 20.61 -3.74 -3.10
C PRO A 138 19.71 -4.97 -3.24
N LEU A 139 19.59 -5.79 -2.18
CA LEU A 139 18.63 -6.89 -2.18
C LEU A 139 17.17 -6.40 -2.32
N GLY A 140 16.27 -7.27 -2.77
CA GLY A 140 14.85 -6.95 -2.94
C GLY A 140 13.99 -7.34 -1.73
N GLY A 141 12.90 -6.59 -1.51
CA GLY A 141 11.84 -6.99 -0.58
C GLY A 141 11.99 -6.47 0.86
N LYS A 142 10.84 -6.21 1.50
CA LYS A 142 10.76 -5.64 2.85
C LYS A 142 11.44 -6.52 3.91
N ALA A 143 11.32 -7.84 3.80
CA ALA A 143 11.88 -8.79 4.79
C ALA A 143 13.41 -8.76 4.85
N GLN A 144 14.08 -8.45 3.74
CA GLN A 144 15.54 -8.41 3.63
C GLN A 144 16.11 -7.00 3.81
N PHE A 145 15.29 -6.05 4.30
CA PHE A 145 15.63 -4.62 4.28
C PHE A 145 16.08 -4.17 2.89
N GLY A 146 15.35 -4.64 1.86
CA GLY A 146 15.69 -4.45 0.47
C GLY A 146 15.51 -3.03 -0.05
N GLY A 147 16.19 -2.70 -1.15
CA GLY A 147 16.02 -1.44 -1.87
C GLY A 147 14.75 -1.42 -2.71
N GLN A 148 14.38 -0.23 -3.16
CA GLN A 148 13.32 -0.06 -4.14
C GLN A 148 13.90 -0.34 -5.53
N ARG A 149 13.15 -1.06 -6.36
CA ARG A 149 13.52 -1.25 -7.76
C ARG A 149 13.33 0.06 -8.52
N PHE A 150 14.42 0.59 -9.08
CA PHE A 150 14.39 1.61 -10.10
C PHE A 150 14.47 0.91 -11.46
N GLY A 151 13.38 0.93 -12.22
CA GLY A 151 13.24 0.17 -13.45
C GLY A 151 13.47 1.01 -14.70
N GLU A 152 13.35 0.34 -15.85
CA GLU A 152 13.55 0.94 -17.17
C GLU A 152 12.56 2.09 -17.44
N MET A 153 11.30 1.96 -17.02
CA MET A 153 10.31 3.02 -17.17
C MET A 153 10.65 4.26 -16.34
N GLU A 154 11.23 4.08 -15.16
CA GLU A 154 11.67 5.20 -14.33
C GLU A 154 12.95 5.85 -14.87
N VAL A 155 13.84 5.08 -15.50
CA VAL A 155 15.00 5.60 -16.25
C VAL A 155 14.51 6.53 -17.36
N TRP A 156 13.57 6.08 -18.20
CA TRP A 156 13.00 6.90 -19.27
C TRP A 156 12.38 8.20 -18.75
N ALA A 157 11.74 8.15 -17.58
CA ALA A 157 11.18 9.33 -16.96
C ALA A 157 12.30 10.36 -16.64
N LEU A 158 13.41 9.94 -16.03
CA LEU A 158 14.52 10.84 -15.71
C LEU A 158 15.25 11.36 -16.96
N GLU A 159 15.39 10.52 -17.98
CA GLU A 159 15.96 10.92 -19.27
C GLU A 159 15.09 11.99 -19.95
N ALA A 160 13.77 11.82 -19.95
CA ALA A 160 12.83 12.80 -20.49
C ALA A 160 12.87 14.15 -19.74
N TYR A 161 13.13 14.11 -18.42
CA TYR A 161 13.36 15.32 -17.63
C TYR A 161 14.75 15.95 -17.84
N GLY A 162 15.69 15.26 -18.49
CA GLY A 162 17.07 15.71 -18.63
C GLY A 162 17.86 15.67 -17.32
N ALA A 163 17.46 14.82 -16.36
CA ALA A 163 18.06 14.76 -15.03
C ALA A 163 19.29 13.84 -14.98
N ALA A 164 20.32 14.15 -15.77
CA ALA A 164 21.49 13.30 -15.97
C ALA A 164 22.23 12.92 -14.68
N TYR A 165 22.50 13.89 -13.79
CA TYR A 165 23.20 13.64 -12.51
C TYR A 165 22.37 12.76 -11.56
N CYS A 166 21.05 12.95 -11.53
CA CYS A 166 20.18 12.13 -10.68
C CYS A 166 20.12 10.68 -11.17
N LEU A 167 20.03 10.49 -12.49
CA LEU A 167 20.06 9.17 -13.09
C LEU A 167 21.41 8.48 -12.84
N GLN A 168 22.52 9.20 -13.04
CA GLN A 168 23.86 8.68 -12.77
C GLN A 168 24.00 8.25 -11.30
N GLU A 169 23.61 9.10 -10.36
CA GLU A 169 23.67 8.82 -8.91
C GLU A 169 22.87 7.56 -8.53
N LEU A 170 21.66 7.40 -9.10
CA LEU A 170 20.81 6.24 -8.85
C LEU A 170 21.42 4.93 -9.37
N LEU A 171 22.06 4.97 -10.55
CA LEU A 171 22.63 3.78 -11.19
C LEU A 171 24.02 3.41 -10.66
N THR A 172 24.71 4.32 -9.96
CA THR A 172 26.09 4.12 -9.49
C THR A 172 26.15 4.08 -7.96
N THR A 173 26.33 5.23 -7.32
CA THR A 173 26.60 5.39 -5.88
C THR A 173 25.48 4.89 -4.98
N LYS A 174 24.23 4.88 -5.48
CA LYS A 174 23.06 4.33 -4.76
C LYS A 174 22.73 2.88 -5.11
N SER A 175 23.50 2.25 -6.01
CA SER A 175 23.27 0.89 -6.51
C SER A 175 24.49 -0.01 -6.27
N ASP A 176 25.41 -0.10 -7.24
CA ASP A 176 26.43 -1.14 -7.33
C ASP A 176 27.87 -0.61 -7.39
N ASP A 177 28.09 0.70 -7.27
CA ASP A 177 29.43 1.26 -7.07
C ASP A 177 29.89 1.04 -5.62
N VAL A 178 30.66 -0.03 -5.41
CA VAL A 178 31.12 -0.49 -4.08
C VAL A 178 31.97 0.56 -3.37
N LEU A 179 32.88 1.23 -4.09
CA LEU A 179 33.75 2.25 -3.50
C LEU A 179 33.02 3.59 -3.39
N GLY A 180 32.23 3.94 -4.41
CA GLY A 180 31.42 5.15 -4.43
C GLY A 180 30.47 5.21 -3.25
N ARG A 181 29.71 4.15 -2.97
CA ARG A 181 28.73 4.15 -1.85
C ARG A 181 29.37 4.37 -0.48
N ILE A 182 30.59 3.85 -0.26
CA ILE A 182 31.33 4.05 1.01
C ILE A 182 31.76 5.52 1.13
N LYS A 183 32.38 6.06 0.08
CA LYS A 183 32.83 7.46 0.06
C LYS A 183 31.67 8.45 0.13
N VAL A 184 30.53 8.15 -0.51
CA VAL A 184 29.30 8.95 -0.39
C VAL A 184 28.81 8.96 1.05
N TYR A 185 28.78 7.80 1.71
CA TYR A 185 28.36 7.73 3.12
C TYR A 185 29.27 8.56 4.02
N GLU A 186 30.59 8.44 3.84
CA GLU A 186 31.59 9.23 4.57
C GLU A 186 31.43 10.73 4.32
N ALA A 187 31.31 11.14 3.06
CA ALA A 187 31.12 12.55 2.68
C ALA A 187 29.87 13.15 3.32
N ILE A 188 28.75 12.39 3.34
CA ILE A 188 27.51 12.84 3.99
C ILE A 188 27.72 13.03 5.50
N VAL A 189 28.40 12.09 6.17
CA VAL A 189 28.69 12.18 7.62
C VAL A 189 29.61 13.36 7.92
N MET A 190 30.59 13.63 7.06
CA MET A 190 31.53 14.75 7.20
C MET A 190 30.96 16.10 6.72
N GLY A 191 29.77 16.13 6.12
CA GLY A 191 29.20 17.34 5.51
C GLY A 191 29.99 17.86 4.31
N GLN A 192 30.72 16.99 3.62
CA GLN A 192 31.47 17.30 2.41
C GLN A 192 30.62 17.07 1.16
N ASN A 193 31.11 17.58 0.02
CA ASN A 193 30.45 17.32 -1.26
C ASN A 193 30.58 15.85 -1.66
N ILE A 194 29.55 15.34 -2.33
CA ILE A 194 29.50 13.96 -2.82
C ILE A 194 30.59 13.78 -3.90
N PRO A 195 31.44 12.75 -3.80
CA PRO A 195 32.48 12.47 -4.79
C PRO A 195 31.89 12.06 -6.14
N GLU A 196 32.72 12.13 -7.19
CA GLU A 196 32.32 11.67 -8.52
C GLU A 196 32.08 10.15 -8.53
N PRO A 197 31.01 9.67 -9.20
CA PRO A 197 30.73 8.24 -9.31
C PRO A 197 31.79 7.47 -10.12
N GLY A 198 32.01 6.22 -9.73
CA GLY A 198 32.86 5.27 -10.45
C GLY A 198 32.11 4.44 -11.48
N ILE A 199 32.75 3.33 -11.89
CA ILE A 199 32.20 2.37 -12.85
C ILE A 199 31.28 1.37 -12.10
N PRO A 200 30.03 1.17 -12.56
CA PRO A 200 29.12 0.16 -12.01
C PRO A 200 29.69 -1.25 -12.04
N GLU A 201 29.45 -2.03 -10.97
CA GLU A 201 29.90 -3.41 -10.93
C GLU A 201 29.12 -4.30 -11.93
N SER A 202 27.85 -4.00 -12.16
CA SER A 202 27.06 -4.67 -13.20
C SER A 202 27.69 -4.60 -14.60
N PHE A 203 28.39 -3.51 -14.92
CA PHE A 203 29.09 -3.38 -16.20
C PHE A 203 30.32 -4.28 -16.28
N LYS A 204 31.07 -4.41 -15.17
CA LYS A 204 32.22 -5.35 -15.11
C LYS A 204 31.76 -6.80 -15.23
N VAL A 205 30.67 -7.14 -14.54
CA VAL A 205 30.04 -8.47 -14.64
C VAL A 205 29.63 -8.76 -16.08
N LEU A 206 28.99 -7.80 -16.77
CA LEU A 206 28.62 -7.95 -18.18
C LEU A 206 29.84 -8.26 -19.08
N ILE A 207 30.96 -7.57 -18.88
CA ILE A 207 32.19 -7.84 -19.66
C ILE A 207 32.70 -9.25 -19.42
N LYS A 208 32.75 -9.70 -18.16
CA LYS A 208 33.18 -11.06 -17.81
C LYS A 208 32.21 -12.11 -18.38
N GLU A 209 30.89 -11.84 -18.39
CA GLU A 209 29.90 -12.70 -19.04
C GLU A 209 30.14 -12.81 -20.55
N MET A 210 30.42 -11.71 -21.25
CA MET A 210 30.76 -11.76 -22.68
C MET A 210 32.08 -12.49 -22.95
N GLN A 211 33.10 -12.28 -22.11
CA GLN A 211 34.39 -12.99 -22.19
C GLN A 211 34.22 -14.50 -21.97
N SER A 212 33.28 -14.91 -21.11
CA SER A 212 32.95 -16.32 -20.89
C SER A 212 32.38 -17.01 -22.13
N LEU A 213 31.77 -16.24 -23.05
CA LEU A 213 31.30 -16.68 -24.36
C LEU A 213 32.39 -16.64 -25.45
N CYS A 214 33.65 -16.46 -25.06
CA CYS A 214 34.80 -16.30 -25.95
C CYS A 214 34.71 -15.05 -26.84
N LEU A 215 33.98 -14.01 -26.41
CA LEU A 215 33.98 -12.70 -27.08
C LEU A 215 35.06 -11.82 -26.44
N ASN A 216 36.02 -11.36 -27.25
CA ASN A 216 37.02 -10.40 -26.78
C ASN A 216 36.40 -8.99 -26.76
N VAL A 217 36.10 -8.49 -25.56
CA VAL A 217 35.56 -7.15 -25.34
C VAL A 217 36.60 -6.33 -24.58
N GLU A 218 36.99 -5.22 -25.18
CA GLU A 218 38.00 -4.30 -24.66
C GLU A 218 37.41 -2.90 -24.58
N VAL A 219 37.74 -2.17 -23.52
CA VAL A 219 37.40 -0.75 -23.39
C VAL A 219 38.63 0.06 -23.79
N LEU A 220 38.45 0.92 -24.78
CA LEU A 220 39.50 1.73 -25.37
C LEU A 220 39.37 3.19 -24.91
N ASP A 221 40.52 3.81 -24.65
CA ASP A 221 40.63 5.27 -24.50
C ASP A 221 40.55 5.98 -25.86
N LEU A 222 40.51 7.32 -25.83
CA LEU A 222 40.57 8.21 -27.00
C LEU A 222 41.83 7.97 -27.85
N GLU A 223 42.96 7.59 -27.25
CA GLU A 223 44.19 7.22 -27.97
C GLU A 223 44.21 5.75 -28.45
N GLY A 224 43.14 4.99 -28.23
CA GLY A 224 43.05 3.57 -28.63
C GLY A 224 43.84 2.61 -27.75
N MET A 225 44.28 3.07 -26.57
CA MET A 225 44.92 2.22 -25.58
C MET A 225 43.86 1.47 -24.76
N GLN A 226 44.13 0.21 -24.43
CA GLN A 226 43.24 -0.60 -23.61
C GLN A 226 43.27 -0.12 -22.15
N ILE A 227 42.09 0.11 -21.58
CA ILE A 227 41.91 0.45 -20.17
C ILE A 227 41.72 -0.84 -19.40
N GLU A 228 42.65 -1.17 -18.50
CA GLU A 228 42.47 -2.26 -17.55
C GLU A 228 41.48 -1.84 -16.46
N MET A 229 40.37 -2.57 -16.35
CA MET A 229 39.46 -2.45 -15.22
C MET A 229 40.03 -3.24 -14.05
N ARG A 230 40.60 -2.55 -13.05
CA ARG A 230 41.09 -3.17 -11.83
C ARG A 230 39.98 -3.93 -11.10
N GLU A 231 40.35 -5.11 -10.58
CA GLU A 231 39.46 -5.97 -9.81
C GLU A 231 39.25 -5.41 -8.39
N ILE A 232 38.08 -5.69 -7.83
CA ILE A 232 37.53 -5.14 -6.57
C ILE A 232 38.46 -5.40 -5.38
N ASP A 233 39.20 -6.50 -5.41
CA ASP A 233 39.94 -7.02 -4.25
C ASP A 233 41.03 -6.05 -3.78
N GLU A 234 41.81 -5.44 -4.66
CA GLU A 234 42.94 -4.60 -4.21
C GLU A 234 42.49 -3.31 -3.50
N ASP A 235 41.41 -2.69 -3.95
CA ASP A 235 40.93 -1.40 -3.43
C ASP A 235 39.99 -1.57 -2.23
N VAL A 236 39.21 -2.66 -2.16
CA VAL A 236 38.35 -2.97 -1.01
C VAL A 236 39.18 -3.41 0.20
N PHE A 237 40.24 -4.19 0.00
CA PHE A 237 41.13 -4.57 1.11
C PHE A 237 41.79 -3.33 1.74
N ARG A 238 42.35 -2.41 0.93
CA ARG A 238 42.97 -1.16 1.41
C ARG A 238 41.98 -0.26 2.16
N THR A 239 40.78 -0.07 1.62
CA THR A 239 39.77 0.79 2.25
C THR A 239 39.18 0.19 3.53
N SER A 240 39.03 -1.13 3.60
CA SER A 240 38.58 -1.81 4.83
C SER A 240 39.60 -1.73 5.97
N GLU A 241 40.91 -1.83 5.66
CA GLU A 241 41.99 -1.64 6.63
C GLU A 241 42.04 -0.19 7.16
N GLU A 242 41.83 0.81 6.30
CA GLU A 242 41.83 2.22 6.70
C GLU A 242 40.63 2.58 7.60
N LEU A 243 39.49 1.90 7.42
CA LEU A 243 38.23 2.23 8.11
C LEU A 243 37.94 1.34 9.33
N GLY A 244 38.66 0.23 9.52
CA GLY A 244 38.43 -0.71 10.63
C GLY A 244 37.03 -1.35 10.59
N ILE A 245 36.40 -1.39 9.42
CA ILE A 245 35.07 -1.96 9.21
C ILE A 245 35.25 -3.41 8.77
N ASP A 246 34.85 -4.34 9.63
CA ASP A 246 34.82 -5.75 9.29
C ASP A 246 33.70 -6.01 8.27
N ILE A 247 34.10 -6.23 7.02
CA ILE A 247 33.21 -6.63 5.92
C ILE A 247 33.04 -8.16 5.90
N SER A 248 33.68 -8.89 6.83
CA SER A 248 33.44 -10.31 7.00
C SER A 248 32.07 -10.53 7.65
N ARG A 249 31.33 -11.40 6.97
CA ARG A 249 29.93 -11.74 7.17
C ARG A 249 29.72 -12.46 8.52
N PRO A 250 28.79 -12.05 9.39
CA PRO A 250 28.03 -13.05 10.12
C PRO A 250 27.14 -13.71 9.06
N GLU A 251 27.48 -14.94 8.69
CA GLU A 251 26.59 -15.76 7.85
C GLU A 251 25.19 -15.73 8.42
N ARG A 252 24.18 -15.72 7.54
CA ARG A 252 22.79 -16.14 7.78
C ARG A 252 22.35 -15.92 9.24
N GLY A 253 21.49 -14.94 9.50
CA GLY A 253 20.67 -14.98 10.72
C GLY A 253 20.16 -16.42 10.87
N SER A 254 20.62 -17.11 11.92
CA SER A 254 20.27 -18.51 12.12
C SER A 254 18.75 -18.57 12.22
N ASP A 255 18.15 -19.73 11.97
CA ASP A 255 16.72 -19.93 12.17
C ASP A 255 16.28 -19.51 13.60
N GLU A 256 17.22 -19.43 14.56
CA GLU A 256 17.05 -18.85 15.89
C GLU A 256 16.83 -17.31 15.91
N GLU A 257 17.50 -16.52 15.08
CA GLU A 257 17.28 -15.06 15.05
C GLU A 257 15.90 -14.70 14.46
N ASP A 258 15.46 -15.44 13.44
CA ASP A 258 14.12 -15.27 12.87
C ASP A 258 13.05 -15.76 13.85
N ALA A 259 13.28 -16.90 14.53
CA ALA A 259 12.41 -17.38 15.60
C ALA A 259 12.34 -16.41 16.79
N ALA A 260 13.45 -15.76 17.16
CA ALA A 260 13.50 -14.76 18.22
C ALA A 260 12.69 -13.50 17.87
N ARG A 261 12.71 -13.08 16.59
CA ARG A 261 11.87 -11.96 16.11
C ARG A 261 10.39 -12.31 16.11
N GLU A 262 10.02 -13.54 15.77
CA GLU A 262 8.64 -14.02 15.88
C GLU A 262 8.16 -14.13 17.34
N ALA A 263 9.03 -14.62 18.23
CA ALA A 263 8.76 -14.68 19.67
C ALA A 263 8.58 -13.27 20.28
N ALA A 264 9.39 -12.30 19.87
CA ALA A 264 9.25 -10.91 20.31
C ALA A 264 7.93 -10.27 19.84
N ARG A 265 7.45 -10.61 18.63
CA ARG A 265 6.15 -10.13 18.12
C ARG A 265 4.97 -10.75 18.88
N SER A 266 5.08 -12.00 19.32
CA SER A 266 4.02 -12.68 20.07
C SER A 266 4.01 -12.32 21.57
N GLY A 267 5.15 -11.90 22.14
CA GLY A 267 5.28 -11.51 23.55
C GLY A 267 4.73 -10.12 23.91
N GLY A 268 4.44 -9.28 22.92
CA GLY A 268 3.89 -7.91 23.12
C GLY A 268 2.39 -7.85 23.40
N MET A 269 1.71 -9.00 23.50
CA MET A 269 0.27 -9.09 23.75
C MET A 269 0.02 -9.78 25.10
N ARG A 270 0.32 -9.06 26.18
CA ARG A 270 -0.21 -9.34 27.53
C ARG A 270 -0.68 -8.05 28.17
#